data_AF-A0A9P5VQG8-F1
#
_entry.id   AF-A0A9P5VQG8-F1
#
_cell.length_a   1.000
_cell.length_b   1.000
_cell.length_c   1.000
_cell.angle_alpha   90.00
_cell.angle_beta   90.00
_cell.angle_gamma   90.00
#
_symmetry.space_group_name_H-M   'P 1'
#
loop_
_entity.id
_entity.type
_entity.pdbx_description
1 polymer ?
#
loop_
_entity_poly.entity_id
_entity_poly.type
_entity_poly.pdbx_seq_one_letter_code
_entity_poly.pdbx_strand_id
1 'polypeptide(L)'
;MAPTSASPEFDKVGYWSPNTASIDWRKNNYVVTPYIAEFWNAISSFAIVAVAVAGYFLLPNSCLRRFSVLIQSYAVLGIGSVLFHGTLRHKMQLLDELPMLYSATIIYFICIETKFGKVGQWFPFALTA
;
A
#
# COMPACT_ATOMS: atom_id res chain seq x y z
N MET A 1 22.05 -15.96 4.58
CA MET A 1 20.80 -16.19 3.83
C MET A 1 20.94 -15.53 2.47
N ALA A 2 21.09 -16.32 1.41
CA ALA A 2 21.20 -15.81 0.05
C ALA A 2 19.79 -15.46 -0.46
N PRO A 3 19.55 -14.25 -1.01
CA PRO A 3 18.29 -13.98 -1.68
C PRO A 3 18.31 -14.72 -3.03
N THR A 4 17.67 -15.88 -3.06
CA THR A 4 17.39 -16.65 -4.27
C THR A 4 16.15 -16.10 -4.97
N SER A 5 16.31 -15.65 -6.22
CA SER A 5 15.39 -15.87 -7.37
C SER A 5 15.42 -14.77 -8.45
N ALA A 6 16.52 -14.03 -8.61
CA ALA A 6 16.72 -13.36 -9.90
C ALA A 6 16.98 -14.45 -10.95
N SER A 7 16.04 -14.67 -11.88
CA SER A 7 16.35 -15.35 -13.13
C SER A 7 17.20 -14.37 -13.96
N PRO A 8 18.52 -14.57 -14.07
CA PRO A 8 19.45 -13.55 -14.55
C PRO A 8 19.31 -13.23 -16.05
N GLU A 9 18.40 -13.91 -16.76
CA GLU A 9 18.25 -13.78 -18.21
C GLU A 9 17.47 -12.53 -18.64
N PHE A 10 16.64 -11.93 -17.77
CA PHE A 10 15.77 -10.81 -18.15
C PHE A 10 15.79 -9.59 -17.21
N ASP A 11 16.33 -9.73 -15.99
CA ASP A 11 16.47 -8.61 -15.08
C ASP A 11 17.67 -7.73 -15.45
N LYS A 12 17.39 -6.47 -15.77
CA LYS A 12 18.45 -5.48 -15.98
C LYS A 12 18.96 -4.98 -14.63
N VAL A 13 20.26 -4.67 -14.56
CA VAL A 13 20.83 -4.00 -13.39
C VAL A 13 20.27 -2.57 -13.33
N GLY A 14 19.47 -2.29 -12.31
CA GLY A 14 18.86 -1.00 -12.07
C GLY A 14 19.52 -0.24 -10.92
N TYR A 15 19.13 1.01 -10.75
CA TYR A 15 19.68 1.91 -9.73
C TYR A 15 19.47 1.38 -8.30
N TRP A 16 18.33 0.72 -8.02
CA TRP A 16 18.03 0.16 -6.69
C TRP A 16 18.46 -1.29 -6.53
N SER A 17 19.26 -1.84 -7.44
CA SER A 17 19.81 -3.19 -7.28
C SER A 17 20.77 -3.28 -6.06
N PRO A 18 20.90 -4.46 -5.42
CA PRO A 18 20.12 -5.67 -5.64
C PRO A 18 18.70 -5.58 -5.06
N ASN A 19 17.76 -6.34 -5.65
CA ASN A 19 16.40 -6.52 -5.11
C ASN A 19 16.52 -7.14 -3.70
N THR A 20 15.77 -6.60 -2.74
CA THR A 20 15.73 -7.08 -1.35
C THR A 20 14.34 -7.50 -0.91
N ALA A 21 13.31 -7.27 -1.72
CA ALA A 21 11.95 -7.72 -1.45
C ALA A 21 11.90 -9.25 -1.29
N SER A 22 10.97 -9.73 -0.46
CA SER A 22 10.78 -11.18 -0.29
C SER A 22 10.00 -11.80 -1.45
N ILE A 23 9.23 -10.98 -2.18
CA ILE A 23 8.44 -11.39 -3.33
C ILE A 23 8.78 -10.45 -4.49
N ASP A 24 9.06 -11.05 -5.64
CA ASP A 24 9.18 -10.37 -6.92
C ASP A 24 8.12 -10.94 -7.87
N TRP A 25 7.20 -10.09 -8.31
CA TRP A 25 6.06 -10.50 -9.13
C TRP A 25 6.44 -10.64 -10.61
N ARG A 26 7.49 -9.95 -11.06
CA ARG A 26 7.88 -9.91 -12.47
C ARG A 26 9.29 -10.45 -12.67
N LYS A 27 9.50 -11.17 -13.77
CA LYS A 27 10.82 -11.69 -14.17
C LYS A 27 11.68 -10.68 -14.94
N ASN A 28 11.17 -9.47 -15.22
CA ASN A 28 11.80 -8.47 -16.10
C ASN A 28 11.74 -7.07 -15.45
N ASN A 29 12.60 -6.82 -14.49
CA ASN A 29 12.72 -5.54 -13.81
C ASN A 29 13.54 -4.52 -14.62
N TYR A 30 13.26 -3.24 -14.43
CA TYR A 30 13.93 -2.09 -15.06
C TYR A 30 13.85 -2.07 -16.61
N VAL A 31 12.80 -2.66 -17.18
CA VAL A 31 12.63 -2.76 -18.65
C VAL A 31 12.51 -1.39 -19.31
N VAL A 32 11.72 -0.47 -18.71
CA VAL A 32 11.42 0.85 -19.27
C VAL A 32 12.49 1.87 -18.89
N THR A 33 12.96 1.86 -17.64
CA THR A 33 13.94 2.80 -17.11
C THR A 33 14.78 2.14 -16.03
N PRO A 34 16.09 2.47 -15.90
CA PRO A 34 16.94 1.94 -14.84
C PRO A 34 16.59 2.47 -13.45
N TYR A 35 15.73 3.47 -13.32
CA TYR A 35 15.40 4.09 -12.02
C TYR A 35 14.14 3.52 -11.35
N ILE A 36 13.25 2.89 -12.10
CA ILE A 36 11.96 2.36 -11.61
C ILE A 36 11.90 0.87 -11.97
N ALA A 37 11.88 0.01 -10.96
CA ALA A 37 11.95 -1.44 -11.14
C ALA A 37 10.76 -1.99 -11.96
N GLU A 38 9.54 -1.73 -11.51
CA GLU A 38 8.31 -2.15 -12.20
C GLU A 38 7.50 -0.93 -12.66
N PHE A 39 7.94 -0.30 -13.76
CA PHE A 39 7.39 0.98 -14.25
C PHE A 39 5.85 1.04 -14.29
N TRP A 40 5.21 0.06 -14.91
CA TRP A 40 3.75 0.08 -15.08
C TRP A 40 2.99 -0.14 -13.77
N ASN A 41 3.54 -0.94 -12.85
CA ASN A 41 2.94 -1.16 -11.53
C ASN A 41 3.09 0.10 -10.66
N ALA A 42 4.27 0.73 -10.68
CA ALA A 42 4.50 1.98 -9.95
C ALA A 42 3.58 3.11 -10.46
N ILE A 43 3.40 3.23 -11.78
CA ILE A 43 2.53 4.26 -12.38
C ILE A 43 1.05 3.99 -12.08
N SER A 44 0.58 2.74 -12.19
CA SER A 44 -0.81 2.42 -11.89
C SER A 44 -1.15 2.64 -10.41
N SER A 45 -0.21 2.42 -9.48
CA SER A 45 -0.42 2.66 -8.05
C SER A 45 -0.65 4.13 -7.68
N PHE A 46 -0.24 5.10 -8.52
CA PHE A 46 -0.62 6.51 -8.31
C PHE A 46 -2.13 6.73 -8.35
N ALA A 47 -2.89 5.88 -9.06
CA ALA A 47 -4.35 5.98 -9.06
C ALA A 47 -4.93 5.76 -7.65
N ILE A 48 -4.34 4.86 -6.85
CA ILE A 48 -4.75 4.62 -5.46
C ILE A 48 -4.51 5.88 -4.63
N VAL A 49 -3.34 6.50 -4.77
CA VAL A 49 -3.01 7.76 -4.09
C VAL A 49 -3.99 8.86 -4.48
N ALA A 50 -4.25 9.03 -5.78
CA ALA A 50 -5.15 10.04 -6.30
C ALA A 50 -6.57 9.87 -5.75
N VAL A 51 -7.11 8.65 -5.74
CA VAL A 51 -8.43 8.34 -5.18
C VAL A 51 -8.48 8.61 -3.68
N ALA A 52 -7.44 8.23 -2.93
CA ALA A 52 -7.38 8.48 -1.49
C ALA A 52 -7.34 9.99 -1.16
N VAL A 53 -6.51 10.75 -1.89
CA VAL A 53 -6.40 12.21 -1.71
C VAL A 53 -7.70 12.91 -2.09
N ALA A 54 -8.28 12.58 -3.24
CA ALA A 54 -9.59 13.12 -3.64
C ALA A 54 -10.67 12.75 -2.61
N GLY A 55 -10.70 11.50 -2.16
CA GLY A 55 -11.61 11.03 -1.13
C GLY A 55 -11.49 11.85 0.16
N TYR A 56 -10.27 12.16 0.59
CA TYR A 56 -10.03 12.94 1.81
C TYR A 56 -10.62 14.37 1.71
N PHE A 57 -10.43 15.04 0.58
CA PHE A 57 -10.96 16.40 0.37
C PHE A 57 -12.47 16.45 0.15
N LEU A 58 -13.07 15.34 -0.30
CA LEU A 58 -14.50 15.21 -0.49
C LEU A 58 -15.24 14.74 0.78
N LEU A 59 -14.51 14.40 1.85
CA LEU A 59 -15.14 14.01 3.11
C LEU A 59 -15.90 15.21 3.72
N PRO A 60 -17.17 15.03 4.12
CA PRO A 60 -17.89 16.07 4.86
C PRO A 60 -17.25 16.27 6.24
N ASN A 61 -17.30 17.50 6.76
CA ASN A 61 -16.79 17.82 8.11
C ASN A 61 -17.47 17.03 9.24
N SER A 62 -18.68 16.52 9.00
CA SER A 62 -19.43 15.65 9.91
C SER A 62 -19.05 14.17 9.82
N CYS A 63 -18.09 13.82 8.97
CA CYS A 63 -17.71 12.43 8.76
C CYS A 63 -17.10 11.83 10.03
N LEU A 64 -17.49 10.59 10.34
CA LEU A 64 -16.94 9.86 11.47
C LEU A 64 -15.45 9.58 11.22
N ARG A 65 -14.65 9.78 12.27
CA ARG A 65 -13.18 9.65 12.22
C ARG A 65 -12.70 8.35 11.59
N ARG A 66 -13.41 7.24 11.82
CA ARG A 66 -13.12 5.91 11.23
C ARG A 66 -13.01 5.93 9.69
N PHE A 67 -13.84 6.72 9.00
CA PHE A 67 -13.75 6.86 7.54
C PHE A 67 -12.57 7.74 7.11
N SER A 68 -12.26 8.79 7.88
CA SER A 68 -11.06 9.60 7.64
C SER A 68 -9.78 8.78 7.82
N VAL A 69 -9.71 7.96 8.88
CA VAL A 69 -8.57 7.05 9.12
C VAL A 69 -8.44 6.01 8.01
N LEU A 70 -9.56 5.46 7.52
CA LEU A 70 -9.55 4.53 6.39
C LEU A 70 -8.98 5.19 5.11
N ILE A 71 -9.43 6.40 4.79
CA ILE A 71 -8.93 7.11 3.60
C ILE A 71 -7.44 7.43 3.74
N GLN A 72 -7.00 7.85 4.94
CA GLN A 72 -5.58 8.07 5.22
C GLN A 72 -4.76 6.77 5.10
N SER A 73 -5.29 5.63 5.56
CA SER A 73 -4.59 4.34 5.40
C SER A 73 -4.46 3.92 3.94
N TYR A 74 -5.46 4.20 3.10
CA TYR A 74 -5.37 4.01 1.64
C TYR A 74 -4.36 4.95 0.97
N ALA A 75 -4.20 6.19 1.46
CA ALA A 75 -3.16 7.08 0.97
C ALA A 75 -1.75 6.52 1.26
N VAL A 76 -1.54 6.01 2.48
CA VAL A 76 -0.28 5.34 2.85
C VAL A 76 -0.05 4.08 2.03
N LEU A 77 -1.09 3.25 1.81
CA LEU A 77 -1.05 2.07 0.94
C LEU A 77 -0.61 2.44 -0.48
N GLY A 78 -1.26 3.43 -1.11
CA GLY A 78 -0.91 3.86 -2.46
C GLY A 78 0.54 4.35 -2.57
N ILE A 79 1.00 5.14 -1.59
CA ILE A 79 2.40 5.61 -1.54
C ILE A 79 3.35 4.42 -1.36
N GLY A 80 3.03 3.49 -0.46
CA GLY A 80 3.78 2.26 -0.24
C GLY A 80 3.91 1.44 -1.51
N SER A 81 2.81 1.22 -2.22
CA SER A 81 2.76 0.50 -3.49
C SER A 81 3.63 1.16 -4.58
N VAL A 82 3.54 2.49 -4.73
CA VAL A 82 4.41 3.24 -5.67
C VAL A 82 5.89 3.03 -5.33
N LEU A 83 6.26 3.17 -4.05
CA LEU A 83 7.64 3.03 -3.59
C LEU A 83 8.14 1.57 -3.69
N PHE A 84 7.28 0.60 -3.42
CA PHE A 84 7.59 -0.81 -3.51
C PHE A 84 7.87 -1.20 -4.96
N HIS A 85 6.94 -0.95 -5.88
CA HIS A 85 7.12 -1.26 -7.29
C HIS A 85 8.22 -0.40 -7.94
N GLY A 86 8.50 0.79 -7.40
CA GLY A 86 9.60 1.62 -7.88
C GLY A 86 10.98 1.06 -7.52
N THR A 87 11.12 0.40 -6.38
CA THR A 87 12.44 0.10 -5.80
C THR A 87 12.71 -1.37 -5.49
N LEU A 88 11.67 -2.20 -5.37
CA LEU A 88 11.70 -3.58 -4.89
C LEU A 88 12.52 -3.73 -3.60
N ARG A 89 12.32 -2.80 -2.66
CA ARG A 89 12.95 -2.85 -1.33
C ARG A 89 12.01 -3.44 -0.31
N HIS A 90 12.52 -4.34 0.53
CA HIS A 90 11.72 -4.98 1.59
C HIS A 90 11.02 -3.97 2.51
N LYS A 91 11.69 -2.87 2.88
CA LYS A 91 11.08 -1.81 3.69
C LYS A 91 9.88 -1.15 3.01
N MET A 92 9.92 -1.01 1.68
CA MET A 92 8.81 -0.44 0.92
C MET A 92 7.70 -1.49 0.71
N GLN A 93 8.07 -2.76 0.59
CA GLN A 93 7.11 -3.87 0.59
C GLN A 93 6.26 -3.87 1.87
N LEU A 94 6.90 -3.68 3.04
CA LEU A 94 6.17 -3.53 4.31
C LEU A 94 5.21 -2.32 4.29
N LEU A 95 5.59 -1.24 3.61
CA LEU A 95 4.75 -0.05 3.46
C LEU A 95 3.57 -0.27 2.49
N ASP A 96 3.60 -1.29 1.64
CA ASP A 96 2.49 -1.68 0.77
C ASP A 96 1.57 -2.70 1.50
N GLU A 97 2.16 -3.76 2.04
CA GLU A 97 1.42 -4.88 2.64
C GLU A 97 0.78 -4.56 4.00
N LEU A 98 1.48 -3.85 4.89
CA LEU A 98 0.95 -3.57 6.24
C LEU A 98 -0.27 -2.64 6.20
N PRO A 99 -0.26 -1.51 5.46
CA PRO A 99 -1.45 -0.65 5.34
C PRO A 99 -2.63 -1.34 4.67
N MET A 100 -2.39 -2.31 3.78
CA MET A 100 -3.45 -3.16 3.22
C MET A 100 -4.17 -3.96 4.31
N LEU A 101 -3.41 -4.61 5.19
CA LEU A 101 -3.98 -5.36 6.32
C LEU A 101 -4.72 -4.44 7.31
N TYR A 102 -4.15 -3.28 7.63
CA TYR A 102 -4.80 -2.31 8.51
C TYR A 102 -6.09 -1.76 7.88
N SER A 103 -6.09 -1.44 6.59
CA SER A 103 -7.29 -0.96 5.89
C SER A 103 -8.39 -2.03 5.90
N ALA A 104 -8.05 -3.30 5.68
CA ALA A 104 -9.00 -4.40 5.73
C ALA A 104 -9.64 -4.56 7.12
N THR A 105 -8.85 -4.43 8.20
CA THR A 105 -9.38 -4.52 9.57
C THR A 105 -10.25 -3.31 9.95
N ILE A 106 -9.91 -2.10 9.48
CA ILE A 106 -10.75 -0.90 9.64
C ILE A 106 -12.09 -1.07 8.90
N ILE A 107 -12.07 -1.57 7.65
CA ILE A 107 -13.31 -1.84 6.88
C ILE A 107 -14.16 -2.87 7.62
N TYR A 108 -13.56 -3.95 8.10
CA TYR A 108 -14.27 -4.98 8.86
C TYR A 108 -14.94 -4.41 10.11
N PHE A 109 -14.24 -3.56 10.86
CA PHE A 109 -14.80 -2.84 12.00
C PHE A 109 -15.97 -1.94 11.62
N ILE A 110 -15.84 -1.14 10.56
CA ILE A 110 -16.93 -0.27 10.06
C ILE A 110 -18.15 -1.11 9.68
N CYS A 111 -17.97 -2.25 9.01
CA CYS A 111 -19.06 -3.16 8.64
C CYS A 111 -19.78 -3.73 9.87
N ILE A 112 -19.04 -4.16 10.89
CA ILE A 112 -19.62 -4.65 12.15
C ILE A 112 -20.43 -3.55 12.82
N GLU A 113 -19.85 -2.36 13.02
CA GLU A 113 -20.56 -1.27 13.72
C GLU A 113 -21.79 -0.79 12.94
N THR A 114 -21.72 -0.79 11.61
CA THR A 114 -22.86 -0.40 10.77
C THR A 114 -24.01 -1.41 10.88
N LYS A 115 -23.71 -2.71 11.05
CA LYS A 115 -24.71 -3.77 11.15
C LYS A 115 -25.26 -3.97 12.57
N PHE A 116 -24.41 -3.93 13.59
CA PHE A 116 -24.74 -4.29 14.97
C PHE A 116 -24.77 -3.10 15.93
N GLY A 117 -24.51 -1.88 15.44
CA GLY A 117 -24.34 -0.71 16.30
C GLY A 117 -22.97 -0.68 16.98
N LYS A 118 -22.77 0.27 17.90
CA LYS A 118 -21.50 0.40 18.63
C LYS A 118 -21.28 -0.81 19.54
N VAL A 119 -20.43 -1.72 19.11
CA VAL A 119 -20.06 -2.91 19.87
C VAL A 119 -18.88 -2.53 20.76
N GLY A 120 -19.08 -1.92 21.94
CA GLY A 120 -18.03 -1.67 22.95
C GLY A 120 -16.75 -0.91 22.51
N GLN A 121 -15.75 -0.82 23.39
CA GLN A 121 -14.45 -0.13 23.14
C GLN A 121 -13.29 -1.09 22.85
N TRP A 122 -13.55 -2.30 22.35
CA TRP A 122 -12.53 -3.36 22.21
C TRP A 122 -11.60 -3.22 21.01
N PHE A 123 -11.84 -2.24 20.12
CA PHE A 123 -11.01 -1.92 18.95
C PHE A 123 -10.31 -0.55 19.16
N PRO A 124 -9.13 -0.25 18.56
CA PRO A 124 -8.27 0.85 19.02
C PRO A 124 -9.00 2.18 19.12
N PHE A 125 -8.78 2.87 20.25
CA PHE A 125 -9.32 4.19 20.59
C PHE A 125 -9.25 5.21 19.44
N ALA A 126 -8.27 5.09 18.55
CA ALA A 126 -8.09 5.94 17.38
C ALA A 126 -9.29 5.95 16.39
N LEU A 127 -10.13 4.91 16.40
CA LEU A 127 -11.28 4.77 15.49
C LEU A 127 -12.63 5.07 16.15
N THR A 128 -12.69 5.08 17.49
CA THR A 128 -13.93 5.18 18.27
C THR A 128 -14.22 6.57 18.82
N ALA A 129 -13.20 7.44 18.91
CA ALA A 129 -13.30 8.83 19.37
C ALA A 129 -13.41 9.81 18.20
#